data_AF-A0A837B0M6-F1
#
_entry.id   AF-A0A837B0M6-F1
#
_cell.length_a   1.000
_cell.length_b   1.000
_cell.length_c   1.000
_cell.angle_alpha   90.00
_cell.angle_beta   90.00
_cell.angle_gamma   90.00
#
_symmetry.space_group_name_H-M   'P 1'
#
loop_
_entity.id
_entity.type
_entity.pdbx_description
1 polymer ?
#
loop_
_entity_poly.entity_id
_entity_poly.type
_entity_poly.pdbx_seq_one_letter_code
_entity_poly.pdbx_strand_id
1 'polypeptide(L)' 'MTLFQRKSQALQDAVDSFALEFLSPTQENLEQMSAWLAGEINDKQLMESAYEIWERTRSLS' A
#
# COMPACT_ATOMS: atom_id res chain seq x y z
N MET A 1 9.62 -18.03 -8.71
CA MET A 1 9.34 -16.71 -8.12
C MET A 1 8.98 -16.90 -6.65
N THR A 2 9.70 -16.24 -5.72
CA THR A 2 9.44 -16.35 -4.28
C THR A 2 8.20 -15.58 -3.85
N LEU A 3 7.72 -15.77 -2.61
CA LEU A 3 6.63 -14.95 -2.07
C LEU A 3 7.01 -13.48 -2.01
N PHE A 4 8.24 -13.17 -1.55
CA PHE A 4 8.78 -11.82 -1.53
C PHE A 4 8.80 -11.18 -2.93
N GLN A 5 9.29 -11.90 -3.95
CA GLN A 5 9.31 -11.39 -5.33
C GLN A 5 7.89 -11.10 -5.85
N ARG A 6 6.90 -11.94 -5.52
CA ARG A 6 5.50 -11.70 -5.88
C ARG A 6 4.94 -10.45 -5.22
N LYS A 7 5.17 -10.28 -3.93
CA LYS A 7 4.72 -9.09 -3.17
C LYS A 7 5.38 -7.81 -3.68
N SER A 8 6.69 -7.86 -3.95
CA SER A 8 7.44 -6.72 -4.48
C SER A 8 6.95 -6.31 -5.86
N GLN A 9 6.63 -7.26 -6.74
CA GLN A 9 6.08 -6.96 -8.06
C GLN A 9 4.69 -6.32 -7.93
N ALA A 10 3.80 -6.89 -7.10
CA ALA A 10 2.47 -6.35 -6.89
C ALA A 10 2.49 -4.92 -6.32
N LEU A 11 3.46 -4.61 -5.46
CA LEU A 11 3.67 -3.25 -4.96
C LEU A 11 4.12 -2.29 -6.07
N GLN A 12 5.07 -2.72 -6.91
CA GLN A 12 5.51 -1.89 -8.05
C GLN A 12 4.36 -1.63 -9.01
N ASP A 13 3.58 -2.66 -9.36
CA ASP A 13 2.42 -2.55 -10.24
C ASP A 13 1.37 -1.58 -9.66
N ALA A 14 1.16 -1.61 -8.34
CA ALA A 14 0.26 -0.68 -7.67
C ALA A 14 0.76 0.77 -7.75
N VAL A 15 2.04 1.02 -7.44
CA VAL A 15 2.64 2.36 -7.55
C VAL A 15 2.57 2.89 -8.97
N ASP A 16 2.88 2.05 -9.96
CA ASP A 16 2.81 2.41 -11.37
C ASP A 16 1.37 2.74 -11.77
N SER A 17 0.38 1.98 -11.28
CA SER A 17 -1.04 2.26 -11.52
C SER A 17 -1.50 3.60 -10.95
N PHE A 18 -0.98 4.04 -9.80
CA PHE A 18 -1.25 5.38 -9.27
C PHE A 18 -0.64 6.45 -10.18
N ALA A 19 0.60 6.24 -10.64
CA ALA A 19 1.29 7.18 -11.51
C ALA A 19 0.57 7.39 -12.85
N LEU A 20 -0.10 6.37 -13.40
CA LEU A 20 -0.93 6.47 -14.61
C LEU A 20 -2.10 7.45 -14.44
N GLU A 21 -2.61 7.60 -13.23
CA GLU A 21 -3.70 8.53 -12.87
C GLU A 21 -3.17 9.88 -12.39
N PHE A 22 -1.87 10.15 -12.53
CA PHE A 22 -1.17 11.32 -11.96
C PHE A 22 -1.34 11.44 -10.44
N LEU A 23 -1.59 10.32 -9.78
CA LEU A 23 -1.69 10.23 -8.32
C LEU A 23 -0.37 9.71 -7.75
N SER A 24 -0.17 9.96 -6.46
CA SER A 24 0.93 9.37 -5.70
C SER A 24 0.36 8.78 -4.41
N PRO A 25 0.76 7.55 -4.04
CA PRO A 25 0.46 7.04 -2.71
C PRO A 25 1.00 8.01 -1.66
N THR A 26 0.27 8.17 -0.55
CA THR A 26 0.77 8.96 0.59
C THR A 26 2.01 8.28 1.18
N GLN A 27 2.84 9.04 1.90
CA GLN A 27 3.99 8.47 2.62
C GLN A 27 3.55 7.34 3.57
N GLU A 28 2.42 7.52 4.26
CA GLU A 28 1.86 6.51 5.16
C GLU A 28 1.46 5.23 4.42
N ASN A 29 0.86 5.32 3.22
CA ASN A 29 0.57 4.15 2.39
C ASN A 29 1.85 3.36 2.06
N LEU A 30 2.92 4.07 1.68
CA LEU A 30 4.21 3.46 1.34
C LEU A 30 4.85 2.76 2.55
N GLU A 31 4.75 3.36 3.74
CA GLU A 31 5.24 2.78 5.00
C GLU A 31 4.51 1.47 5.33
N GLN A 32 3.18 1.44 5.23
CA GLN A 32 2.38 0.21 5.47
C GLN A 32 2.71 -0.88 4.44
N MET A 33 2.85 -0.50 3.17
CA MET A 33 3.24 -1.43 2.10
C MET A 33 4.65 -2.01 2.31
N SER A 34 5.59 -1.21 2.81
CA SER A 34 6.94 -1.65 3.16
C SER A 34 6.93 -2.65 4.32
N ALA A 35 6.18 -2.35 5.39
CA ALA A 35 6.01 -3.27 6.53
C ALA A 35 5.38 -4.62 6.09
N TRP A 36 4.42 -4.59 5.17
CA TRP A 36 3.82 -5.79 4.59
C TRP A 36 4.80 -6.61 3.73
N LEU A 37 5.68 -5.94 3.00
CA LEU A 37 6.73 -6.58 2.19
C LEU A 37 7.81 -7.23 3.07
N ALA A 38 8.17 -6.57 4.17
CA ALA A 38 9.07 -7.11 5.19
C ALA A 38 8.46 -8.26 6.01
N GLY A 39 7.14 -8.44 5.94
CA GLY A 39 6.40 -9.47 6.70
C GLY A 39 6.12 -9.09 8.15
N GLU A 40 6.28 -7.80 8.50
CA GLU A 40 5.99 -7.25 9.83
C GLU A 40 4.48 -7.15 10.06
N ILE A 41 3.70 -6.94 8.99
CA ILE A 41 2.23 -6.99 9.00
C ILE A 41 1.70 -7.96 7.95
N ASN A 42 0.54 -8.55 8.22
CA ASN A 42 -0.15 -9.46 7.31
C ASN A 42 -1.15 -8.73 6.38
N ASP A 43 -1.73 -9.47 5.44
CA ASP A 43 -2.66 -8.94 4.43
C ASP A 43 -3.90 -8.26 5.04
N LYS A 44 -4.40 -8.79 6.16
CA LYS A 44 -5.56 -8.23 6.88
C LYS A 44 -5.21 -6.88 7.51
N GLN A 45 -4.06 -6.81 8.18
CA GLN A 45 -3.57 -5.57 8.80
C GLN A 45 -3.29 -4.49 7.75
N LEU A 46 -2.72 -4.88 6.60
CA LEU A 46 -2.54 -3.94 5.48
C LEU A 46 -3.88 -3.37 5.01
N MET A 47 -4.92 -4.21 4.84
CA MET A 47 -6.24 -3.76 4.43
C MET A 47 -6.93 -2.86 5.47
N GLU A 48 -6.82 -3.19 6.76
CA GLU A 48 -7.32 -2.35 7.85
C GLU A 48 -6.63 -0.97 7.83
N SER A 49 -5.30 -0.94 7.69
CA SER A 49 -4.55 0.33 7.61
C SER A 49 -4.95 1.18 6.39
N ALA A 50 -5.15 0.57 5.22
CA ALA A 50 -5.59 1.27 4.02
C ALA A 50 -7.00 1.87 4.20
N TYR A 51 -7.90 1.16 4.89
CA TYR A 51 -9.23 1.65 5.21
C TYR A 51 -9.18 2.85 6.17
N GLU A 52 -8.38 2.79 7.22
CA GLU A 52 -8.21 3.90 8.18
C GLU A 52 -7.61 5.15 7.52
N ILE A 53 -6.63 4.97 6.62
CA ILE A 53 -6.06 6.08 5.85
C ILE A 53 -7.15 6.73 5.00
N TRP A 54 -7.91 5.93 4.25
CA TRP A 54 -9.01 6.42 3.43
C TRP A 54 -10.10 7.14 4.24
N GLU A 55 -10.54 6.57 5.36
CA GLU A 55 -11.58 7.14 6.22
C GLU A 55 -11.16 8.53 6.74
N ARG A 56 -9.91 8.68 7.17
CA ARG A 56 -9.38 9.98 7.62
C ARG A 56 -9.27 10.97 6.47
N THR A 57 -8.72 10.56 5.31
CA THR A 57 -8.60 11.46 4.15
C THR A 57 -9.97 11.96 3.70
N ARG A 58 -10.98 11.09 3.66
CA ARG A 58 -12.36 11.45 3.33
C ARG A 58 -13.00 12.38 4.36
N SER A 59 -12.75 12.15 5.65
CA SER A 59 -13.33 12.96 6.73
C SER A 59 -12.73 14.37 6.82
N LEU A 60 -11.56 14.59 6.21
CA LEU A 60 -10.89 15.89 6.10
C LEU A 60 -11.28 16.66 4.82
N SER A 61 -12.06 16.05 3.93
CA SER A 61 -12.54 16.59 2.64
C SER A 61 -13.92 17.24 2.78
#